data_AF-A0A6L6HPF6-F1
#
_entry.id   AF-A0A6L6HPF6-F1
#
_cell.length_a   1.000
_cell.length_b   1.000
_cell.length_c   1.000
_cell.angle_alpha   90.00
_cell.angle_beta   90.00
_cell.angle_gamma   90.00
#
_symmetry.space_group_name_H-M   'P 1'
#
loop_
_entity.id
_entity.type
_entity.pdbx_description
1 polymer ?
#
loop_
_entity_poly.entity_id
_entity_poly.type
_entity_poly.pdbx_seq_one_letter_code
_entity_poly.pdbx_strand_id
1 'polypeptide(L)'
;MVEFPPNKEISSLIDFIKDDYNSALTQVPIYLISRRDNPKSKDVKDAEDLMSDLVDFFRTAEGRCLILWTITRQPAAEKIAEAAWAAGRNSVTSPETKGKYYFEGLEKQKYRMVADSTARSLTGDGLDSFGLSHHKTDLLLPSSETISDFYEKLNTEAQKIRGDAWSVLKEQVRPKLWIIVPADDPSAIEASVRSLTQGQRGRIDVDTLQEWVDNESNDANYAVSWRSIRHKMAYLFRVLDVRLFEMYPNAAVSAVRGYGDDDLRALLNSKGKIPRSSAQTTIRNTRFYKEVIAELTGVPQSFGGRGNIKSATHVEYRRIQALAEKRDSRLNRAVGAALRDALEQDLPSRPTVTVDNRSITGTTLRPDISITLDDVNYICLEPTWRSTGEALPGGVGKQNTLTPGYLQIYVMSKTLEYVKALGLFD
;
A
#
# COMPACT_ATOMS: atom_id res chain seq x y z
N MET A 1 31.05 -8.59 -9.35
CA MET A 1 30.84 -10.05 -9.44
C MET A 1 30.44 -10.34 -10.88
N VAL A 2 31.13 -11.27 -11.53
CA VAL A 2 30.93 -11.64 -12.95
C VAL A 2 30.39 -13.06 -13.00
N GLU A 3 29.33 -13.29 -13.75
CA GLU A 3 28.71 -14.62 -13.85
C GLU A 3 29.35 -15.45 -14.96
N PHE A 4 29.87 -16.62 -14.59
CA PHE A 4 30.26 -17.63 -15.57
C PHE A 4 29.00 -18.21 -16.22
N PRO A 5 28.88 -18.21 -17.56
CA PRO A 5 27.67 -18.62 -18.25
C PRO A 5 27.32 -20.11 -18.02
N PRO A 6 26.04 -20.46 -17.79
CA PRO A 6 25.66 -21.84 -17.49
C PRO A 6 25.87 -22.82 -18.66
N ASN A 7 25.87 -22.30 -19.89
CA ASN A 7 26.01 -23.06 -21.13
C ASN A 7 27.48 -23.31 -21.54
N LYS A 8 28.47 -22.68 -20.90
CA LYS A 8 29.89 -22.93 -21.17
C LYS A 8 30.40 -24.15 -20.39
N GLU A 9 31.27 -24.97 -20.97
CA GLU A 9 31.85 -26.11 -20.25
C GLU A 9 32.73 -25.63 -19.09
N ILE A 10 32.71 -26.33 -17.95
CA ILE A 10 33.43 -25.89 -16.74
C ILE A 10 34.95 -25.80 -16.97
N SER A 11 35.49 -26.64 -17.86
CA SER A 11 36.88 -26.62 -18.32
C SER A 11 37.28 -25.29 -18.97
N SER A 12 36.33 -24.53 -19.54
CA SER A 12 36.58 -23.22 -20.15
C SER A 12 36.58 -22.05 -19.14
N LEU A 13 36.44 -22.31 -17.84
CA LEU A 13 36.36 -21.28 -16.81
C LEU A 13 37.63 -20.41 -16.77
N ILE A 14 38.81 -21.01 -16.89
CA ILE A 14 40.08 -20.27 -16.85
C ILE A 14 40.19 -19.31 -18.04
N ASP A 15 39.85 -19.78 -19.24
CA ASP A 15 39.88 -18.93 -20.45
C ASP A 15 38.88 -17.78 -20.33
N PHE A 16 37.69 -18.05 -19.77
CA PHE A 16 36.72 -17.00 -19.48
C PHE A 16 37.25 -15.94 -18.52
N ILE A 17 37.95 -16.34 -17.45
CA ILE A 17 38.53 -15.38 -16.49
C ILE A 17 39.65 -14.57 -17.16
N LYS A 18 40.47 -15.19 -18.01
CA LYS A 18 41.52 -14.48 -18.76
C LYS A 18 40.95 -13.45 -19.73
N ASP A 19 39.88 -13.79 -20.44
CA ASP A 19 39.20 -12.89 -21.38
C ASP A 19 38.57 -11.67 -20.67
N ASP A 20 38.14 -11.85 -19.42
CA ASP A 20 37.53 -10.80 -18.59
C ASP A 20 38.56 -10.00 -17.77
N TYR A 21 39.82 -10.45 -17.71
CA TYR A 21 40.83 -9.85 -16.85
C TYR A 21 41.14 -8.39 -17.24
N ASN A 22 41.08 -7.51 -16.25
CA ASN A 22 41.45 -6.11 -16.39
C ASN A 22 42.45 -5.70 -15.30
N SER A 23 43.68 -5.40 -15.71
CA SER A 23 44.79 -5.02 -14.82
C SER A 23 44.59 -3.69 -14.08
N ALA A 24 43.60 -2.88 -14.46
CA ALA A 24 43.26 -1.63 -13.78
C ALA A 24 42.34 -1.80 -12.56
N LEU A 25 41.81 -3.00 -12.32
CA LEU A 25 40.93 -3.26 -11.17
C LEU A 25 41.71 -3.23 -9.85
N THR A 26 41.21 -2.46 -8.88
CA THR A 26 41.79 -2.32 -7.53
C THR A 26 41.24 -3.32 -6.52
N GLN A 27 40.16 -4.04 -6.87
CA GLN A 27 39.51 -5.05 -6.04
C GLN A 27 39.69 -6.44 -6.65
N VAL A 28 39.69 -7.48 -5.79
CA VAL A 28 39.74 -8.88 -6.23
C VAL A 28 38.45 -9.22 -6.99
N PRO A 29 38.52 -9.59 -8.28
CA PRO A 29 37.34 -9.98 -9.04
C PRO A 29 36.73 -11.26 -8.48
N ILE A 30 35.40 -11.29 -8.42
CA ILE A 30 34.60 -12.42 -7.95
C ILE A 30 33.86 -13.02 -9.14
N TYR A 31 34.12 -14.28 -9.43
CA TYR A 31 33.46 -15.06 -10.47
C TYR A 31 32.47 -16.04 -9.86
N LEU A 32 31.20 -15.97 -10.29
CA LEU A 32 30.14 -16.85 -9.83
C LEU A 32 29.79 -17.87 -10.91
N ILE A 33 29.94 -19.16 -10.63
CA ILE A 33 29.44 -20.24 -11.46
C ILE A 33 27.92 -20.32 -11.27
N SER A 34 27.20 -19.66 -12.17
CA SER A 34 25.76 -19.45 -12.07
C SER A 34 24.95 -20.64 -12.63
N ARG A 35 23.77 -20.90 -12.03
CA ARG A 35 22.78 -21.90 -12.49
C ARG A 35 23.36 -23.31 -12.74
N ARG A 36 24.36 -23.69 -11.93
CA ARG A 36 24.97 -25.03 -11.87
C ARG A 36 24.96 -25.57 -10.45
N ASP A 37 23.88 -25.31 -9.74
CA ASP A 37 23.64 -25.70 -8.37
C ASP A 37 23.43 -27.20 -8.19
N ASN A 38 22.98 -27.89 -9.24
CA ASN A 38 22.98 -29.35 -9.31
C ASN A 38 23.95 -29.80 -10.42
N PRO A 39 25.27 -29.86 -10.15
CA PRO A 39 26.28 -30.16 -11.16
C PRO A 39 26.04 -31.54 -11.78
N LYS A 40 26.24 -31.65 -13.10
CA LYS A 40 26.09 -32.93 -13.81
C LYS A 40 27.26 -33.85 -13.47
N SER A 41 27.10 -35.15 -13.71
CA SER A 41 28.18 -36.13 -13.51
C SER A 41 29.45 -35.79 -14.30
N LYS A 42 29.33 -35.11 -15.45
CA LYS A 42 30.48 -34.60 -16.21
C LYS A 42 31.18 -33.48 -15.44
N ASP A 43 30.45 -32.47 -14.97
CA ASP A 43 31.02 -31.34 -14.21
C ASP A 43 31.78 -31.80 -12.95
N VAL A 44 31.29 -32.85 -12.26
CA VAL A 44 31.97 -33.42 -11.08
C VAL A 44 33.25 -34.16 -11.45
N LYS A 45 33.31 -34.81 -12.62
CA LYS A 45 34.52 -35.49 -13.10
C LYS A 45 35.57 -34.48 -13.55
N ASP A 46 35.13 -33.49 -14.34
CA ASP A 46 35.99 -32.44 -14.89
C ASP A 46 36.52 -31.50 -13.77
N ALA A 47 35.92 -31.55 -12.57
CA ALA A 47 36.35 -30.74 -11.43
C ALA A 47 37.78 -31.08 -10.98
N GLU A 48 38.22 -32.33 -11.04
CA GLU A 48 39.59 -32.69 -10.63
C GLU A 48 40.64 -32.03 -11.53
N ASP A 49 40.46 -32.16 -12.84
CA ASP A 49 41.34 -31.55 -13.85
C ASP A 49 41.33 -30.01 -13.71
N LEU A 50 40.14 -29.41 -13.59
CA LEU A 50 39.99 -27.97 -13.40
C LEU A 50 40.70 -27.49 -12.13
N MET A 51 40.56 -28.19 -11.00
CA MET A 51 41.19 -27.79 -9.75
C MET A 51 42.72 -27.87 -9.84
N SER A 52 43.25 -28.85 -10.57
CA SER A 52 44.68 -28.92 -10.88
C SER A 52 45.12 -27.72 -11.72
N ASP A 53 44.39 -27.38 -12.78
CA ASP A 53 44.70 -26.22 -13.62
C ASP A 53 44.60 -24.89 -12.85
N LEU A 54 43.67 -24.80 -11.91
CA LEU A 54 43.50 -23.62 -11.05
C LEU A 54 44.69 -23.39 -10.11
N VAL A 55 45.41 -24.44 -9.69
CA VAL A 55 46.62 -24.29 -8.86
C VAL A 55 47.67 -23.44 -9.57
N ASP A 56 47.91 -23.72 -10.84
CA ASP A 56 48.88 -22.97 -11.63
C ASP A 56 48.33 -21.62 -12.07
N PHE A 57 47.04 -21.55 -12.40
CA PHE A 57 46.39 -20.31 -12.77
C PHE A 57 46.40 -19.26 -11.65
N PHE A 58 46.14 -19.64 -10.40
CA PHE A 58 46.16 -18.71 -9.26
C PHE A 58 47.53 -18.08 -8.97
N ARG A 59 48.60 -18.57 -9.60
CA ARG A 59 49.94 -17.96 -9.53
C ARG A 59 50.12 -16.80 -10.52
N THR A 60 49.24 -16.65 -11.50
CA THR A 60 49.32 -15.58 -12.52
C THR A 60 48.68 -14.28 -12.03
N ALA A 61 48.81 -13.20 -12.80
CA ALA A 61 48.18 -11.92 -12.47
C ALA A 61 46.65 -12.02 -12.61
N GLU A 62 46.19 -12.74 -13.63
CA GLU A 62 44.78 -13.00 -13.95
C GLU A 62 44.11 -13.91 -12.92
N GLY A 63 44.86 -14.87 -12.36
CA GLY A 63 44.35 -15.81 -11.36
C GLY A 63 44.13 -15.22 -9.96
N ARG A 64 44.43 -13.94 -9.72
CA ARG A 64 44.14 -13.25 -8.46
C ARG A 64 42.65 -12.92 -8.33
N CYS A 65 41.84 -13.96 -8.20
CA CYS A 65 40.38 -13.87 -8.19
C CYS A 65 39.76 -14.77 -7.11
N LEU A 66 38.46 -14.57 -6.86
CA LEU A 66 37.64 -15.47 -6.05
C LEU A 66 36.64 -16.18 -6.96
N ILE A 67 36.66 -17.51 -6.96
CA ILE A 67 35.70 -18.34 -7.70
C ILE A 67 34.69 -18.90 -6.70
N LEU A 68 33.41 -18.66 -6.96
CA LEU A 68 32.29 -19.15 -6.16
C LEU A 68 31.46 -20.14 -6.99
N TRP A 69 31.26 -21.35 -6.46
CA TRP A 69 30.35 -22.34 -7.02
C TRP A 69 29.27 -22.69 -6.02
N THR A 70 28.06 -22.18 -6.23
CA THR A 70 26.91 -22.54 -5.40
C THR A 70 26.42 -23.94 -5.80
N ILE A 71 26.36 -24.89 -4.86
CA ILE A 71 25.94 -26.27 -5.09
C ILE A 71 24.91 -26.66 -4.03
N THR A 72 23.75 -27.17 -4.43
CA THR A 72 22.67 -27.62 -3.53
C THR A 72 22.78 -29.10 -3.18
N ARG A 73 23.43 -29.90 -4.03
CA ARG A 73 23.63 -31.34 -3.79
C ARG A 73 24.89 -31.60 -2.96
N GLN A 74 24.71 -31.88 -1.67
CA GLN A 74 25.82 -32.10 -0.72
C GLN A 74 26.90 -33.10 -1.21
N PRO A 75 26.57 -34.31 -1.71
CA PRO A 75 27.59 -35.24 -2.20
C PRO A 75 28.44 -34.72 -3.37
N ALA A 76 27.89 -33.81 -4.19
CA ALA A 76 28.65 -33.20 -5.28
C ALA A 76 29.55 -32.07 -4.76
N ALA A 77 29.05 -31.25 -3.84
CA ALA A 77 29.85 -30.22 -3.17
C ALA A 77 31.04 -30.83 -2.42
N GLU A 78 30.84 -31.97 -1.74
CA GLU A 78 31.89 -32.71 -1.06
C GLU A 78 32.98 -33.16 -2.03
N LYS A 79 32.61 -33.81 -3.14
CA LYS A 79 33.58 -34.25 -4.16
C LYS A 79 34.37 -33.11 -4.77
N ILE A 80 33.70 -32.01 -5.14
CA ILE A 80 34.35 -30.84 -5.76
C ILE A 80 35.31 -30.17 -4.76
N ALA A 81 34.91 -30.07 -3.49
CA ALA A 81 35.77 -29.52 -2.44
C ALA A 81 36.96 -30.43 -2.12
N GLU A 82 36.75 -31.75 -2.10
CA GLU A 82 37.83 -32.74 -1.94
C GLU A 82 38.84 -32.66 -3.08
N ALA A 83 38.38 -32.53 -4.33
CA ALA A 83 39.23 -32.31 -5.49
C ALA A 83 40.08 -31.04 -5.34
N ALA A 84 39.46 -29.92 -4.93
CA ALA A 84 40.15 -28.66 -4.69
C ALA A 84 41.23 -28.77 -3.58
N TRP A 85 40.88 -29.46 -2.49
CA TRP A 85 41.80 -29.69 -1.37
C TRP A 85 42.95 -30.62 -1.76
N ALA A 86 42.68 -31.67 -2.52
CA ALA A 86 43.68 -32.63 -2.98
C ALA A 86 44.67 -31.99 -3.96
N ALA A 87 44.19 -31.16 -4.89
CA ALA A 87 45.02 -30.51 -5.89
C ALA A 87 45.95 -29.44 -5.29
N GLY A 88 45.42 -28.52 -4.48
CA GLY A 88 46.14 -27.30 -4.08
C GLY A 88 46.17 -26.99 -2.59
N ARG A 89 45.44 -27.73 -1.76
CA ARG A 89 45.27 -27.46 -0.32
C ARG A 89 44.97 -25.98 -0.03
N ASN A 90 45.83 -25.35 0.77
CA ASN A 90 45.74 -23.96 1.21
C ASN A 90 46.11 -22.93 0.13
N SER A 91 46.60 -23.37 -1.03
CA SER A 91 46.86 -22.50 -2.19
C SER A 91 45.59 -22.25 -3.03
N VAL A 92 44.57 -23.10 -2.88
CA VAL A 92 43.30 -23.03 -3.65
C VAL A 92 42.11 -22.78 -2.73
N THR A 93 42.15 -23.28 -1.50
CA THR A 93 41.02 -23.22 -0.55
C THR A 93 41.47 -22.82 0.85
N SER A 94 40.55 -22.44 1.73
CA SER A 94 40.87 -22.22 3.15
C SER A 94 41.10 -23.55 3.87
N PRO A 95 42.12 -23.67 4.75
CA PRO A 95 42.37 -24.89 5.53
C PRO A 95 41.26 -25.24 6.52
N GLU A 96 40.49 -24.25 6.98
CA GLU A 96 39.39 -24.45 7.94
C GLU A 96 38.17 -25.07 7.26
N THR A 97 37.80 -24.55 6.10
CA THR A 97 36.60 -24.96 5.37
C THR A 97 36.86 -26.03 4.31
N LYS A 98 38.13 -26.18 3.90
CA LYS A 98 38.57 -27.04 2.78
C LYS A 98 37.76 -26.79 1.51
N GLY A 99 37.36 -25.53 1.28
CA GLY A 99 36.55 -25.12 0.14
C GLY A 99 35.03 -25.29 0.32
N LYS A 100 34.55 -25.74 1.48
CA LYS A 100 33.12 -25.91 1.76
C LYS A 100 32.56 -24.79 2.63
N TYR A 101 31.68 -23.99 2.05
CA TYR A 101 30.93 -22.96 2.79
C TYR A 101 29.45 -23.34 2.79
N TYR A 102 28.86 -23.47 3.97
CA TYR A 102 27.44 -23.75 4.12
C TYR A 102 26.68 -22.44 4.19
N PHE A 103 25.66 -22.31 3.35
CA PHE A 103 24.70 -21.21 3.41
C PHE A 103 23.37 -21.79 3.86
N GLU A 104 23.06 -21.62 5.15
CA GLU A 104 21.83 -22.13 5.78
C GLU A 104 20.63 -21.20 5.54
N GLY A 105 20.81 -20.17 4.72
CA GLY A 105 19.81 -19.16 4.45
C GLY A 105 19.66 -18.18 5.62
N LEU A 106 18.48 -17.58 5.69
CA LEU A 106 18.14 -16.60 6.70
C LEU A 106 17.79 -17.32 8.02
N GLU A 107 18.16 -16.74 9.16
CA GLU A 107 17.69 -17.19 10.47
C GLU A 107 16.16 -17.11 10.56
N LYS A 108 15.50 -18.13 11.13
CA LYS A 108 14.02 -18.20 11.20
C LYS A 108 13.40 -16.96 11.85
N GLN A 109 14.05 -16.37 12.85
CA GLN A 109 13.59 -15.15 13.53
C GLN A 109 13.45 -13.96 12.57
N LYS A 110 14.18 -13.95 11.45
CA LYS A 110 14.14 -12.88 10.45
C LYS A 110 13.11 -13.14 9.35
N TYR A 111 12.45 -14.31 9.31
CA TYR A 111 11.50 -14.66 8.25
C TYR A 111 10.32 -13.69 8.19
N ARG A 112 9.74 -13.34 9.35
CA ARG A 112 8.63 -12.38 9.40
C ARG A 112 9.03 -11.01 8.84
N MET A 113 10.18 -10.49 9.27
CA MET A 113 10.66 -9.18 8.82
C MET A 113 10.85 -9.14 7.30
N VAL A 114 11.44 -10.18 6.72
CA VAL A 114 11.63 -10.28 5.27
C VAL A 114 10.31 -10.46 4.54
N ALA A 115 9.39 -11.29 5.06
CA ALA A 115 8.05 -11.46 4.49
C ALA A 115 7.23 -10.16 4.52
N ASP A 116 7.29 -9.39 5.61
CA ASP A 116 6.61 -8.10 5.74
C ASP A 116 7.18 -7.05 4.79
N SER A 117 8.50 -6.92 4.74
CA SER A 117 9.18 -6.03 3.78
C SER A 117 8.85 -6.38 2.32
N THR A 118 8.77 -7.67 2.01
CA THR A 118 8.38 -8.16 0.68
C THR A 118 6.92 -7.81 0.36
N ALA A 119 5.99 -8.03 1.31
CA ALA A 119 4.58 -7.69 1.14
C ALA A 119 4.38 -6.19 0.91
N ARG A 120 5.05 -5.34 1.72
CA ARG A 120 5.00 -3.88 1.59
C ARG A 120 5.55 -3.42 0.25
N SER A 121 6.66 -4.02 -0.20
CA SER A 121 7.27 -3.69 -1.49
C SER A 121 6.38 -4.05 -2.68
N LEU A 122 5.66 -5.18 -2.61
CA LEU A 122 4.82 -5.66 -3.71
C LEU A 122 3.44 -5.00 -3.74
N THR A 123 2.83 -4.76 -2.58
CA THR A 123 1.42 -4.39 -2.48
C THR A 123 1.16 -3.04 -1.82
N GLY A 124 2.20 -2.43 -1.22
CA GLY A 124 2.07 -1.26 -0.35
C GLY A 124 1.61 -1.60 1.07
N ASP A 125 1.10 -2.81 1.31
CA ASP A 125 0.54 -3.25 2.58
C ASP A 125 1.46 -4.27 3.27
N GLY A 126 1.57 -4.21 4.60
CA GLY A 126 2.26 -5.23 5.42
C GLY A 126 1.43 -6.50 5.64
N LEU A 127 2.01 -7.50 6.31
CA LEU A 127 1.36 -8.76 6.67
C LEU A 127 0.11 -8.55 7.53
N ASP A 128 0.14 -7.56 8.43
CA ASP A 128 -0.98 -7.24 9.31
C ASP A 128 -2.25 -6.87 8.54
N SER A 129 -2.12 -6.25 7.36
CA SER A 129 -3.25 -5.93 6.48
C SER A 129 -3.95 -7.19 5.93
N PHE A 130 -3.29 -8.35 5.96
CA PHE A 130 -3.88 -9.64 5.62
C PHE A 130 -4.41 -10.40 6.85
N GLY A 131 -4.44 -9.74 8.01
CA GLY A 131 -4.81 -10.34 9.30
C GLY A 131 -3.71 -11.19 9.94
N LEU A 132 -2.50 -11.19 9.36
CA LEU A 132 -1.36 -11.96 9.84
C LEU A 132 -0.58 -11.18 10.90
N SER A 133 -1.19 -11.06 12.08
CA SER A 133 -0.55 -10.44 13.26
C SER A 133 0.77 -11.10 13.64
N HIS A 134 1.65 -10.37 14.34
CA HIS A 134 2.88 -10.89 14.94
C HIS A 134 2.66 -12.24 15.63
N HIS A 135 1.70 -12.32 16.56
CA HIS A 135 1.39 -13.55 17.27
C HIS A 135 1.03 -14.70 16.33
N LYS A 136 0.17 -14.47 15.33
CA LYS A 136 -0.19 -15.50 14.35
C LYS A 136 1.00 -15.95 13.53
N THR A 137 1.83 -15.02 13.08
CA THR A 137 3.03 -15.35 12.30
C THR A 137 4.07 -16.10 13.13
N ASP A 138 4.21 -15.77 14.42
CA ASP A 138 5.13 -16.43 15.33
C ASP A 138 4.74 -17.88 15.60
N LEU A 139 3.43 -18.20 15.58
CA LEU A 139 2.95 -19.58 15.66
C LEU A 139 3.30 -20.44 14.43
N LEU A 140 3.52 -19.81 13.27
CA LEU A 140 3.88 -20.51 12.03
C LEU A 140 5.37 -20.83 11.98
N LEU A 141 6.23 -19.97 12.57
CA LEU A 141 7.68 -20.06 12.51
C LEU A 141 8.27 -21.42 12.94
N PRO A 142 7.86 -22.05 14.06
CA PRO A 142 8.45 -23.32 14.51
C PRO A 142 8.26 -24.44 13.49
N SER A 143 7.10 -24.44 12.83
CA SER A 143 6.77 -25.44 11.82
C SER A 143 7.44 -25.19 10.48
N SER A 144 7.97 -23.99 10.23
CA SER A 144 8.53 -23.59 8.94
C SER A 144 9.99 -24.03 8.79
N GLU A 145 10.28 -24.86 7.79
CA GLU A 145 11.66 -25.33 7.53
C GLU A 145 12.47 -24.29 6.76
N THR A 146 11.83 -23.61 5.81
CA THR A 146 12.46 -22.59 4.96
C THR A 146 11.60 -21.32 4.92
N ILE A 147 12.17 -20.21 4.43
CA ILE A 147 11.41 -18.98 4.21
C ILE A 147 10.28 -19.20 3.18
N SER A 148 10.49 -20.07 2.19
CA SER A 148 9.46 -20.43 1.20
C SER A 148 8.28 -21.18 1.83
N ASP A 149 8.55 -22.14 2.71
CA ASP A 149 7.51 -22.84 3.48
C ASP A 149 6.75 -21.86 4.41
N PHE A 150 7.48 -20.92 5.02
CA PHE A 150 6.85 -19.84 5.77
C PHE A 150 5.89 -18.99 4.90
N TYR A 151 6.29 -18.60 3.68
CA TYR A 151 5.40 -17.88 2.76
C TYR A 151 4.14 -18.68 2.39
N GLU A 152 4.27 -19.99 2.16
CA GLU A 152 3.14 -20.87 1.86
C GLU A 152 2.14 -20.94 3.02
N LYS A 153 2.65 -21.04 4.25
CA LYS A 153 1.84 -21.02 5.48
C LYS A 153 1.17 -19.68 5.71
N LEU A 154 1.89 -18.57 5.50
CA LEU A 154 1.31 -17.22 5.55
C LEU A 154 0.15 -17.09 4.54
N ASN A 155 0.35 -17.54 3.31
CA ASN A 155 -0.70 -17.48 2.29
C ASN A 155 -1.91 -18.33 2.69
N THR A 156 -1.69 -19.55 3.18
CA THR A 156 -2.77 -20.44 3.66
C THR A 156 -3.57 -19.80 4.80
N GLU A 157 -2.88 -19.22 5.79
CA GLU A 157 -3.53 -18.56 6.92
C GLU A 157 -4.27 -17.28 6.49
N ALA A 158 -3.69 -16.47 5.59
CA ALA A 158 -4.35 -15.31 5.02
C ALA A 158 -5.63 -15.70 4.25
N GLN A 159 -5.61 -16.81 3.49
CA GLN A 159 -6.80 -17.31 2.80
C GLN A 159 -7.87 -17.81 3.78
N LYS A 160 -7.49 -18.41 4.92
CA LYS A 160 -8.44 -18.79 5.97
C LYS A 160 -9.10 -17.58 6.60
N ILE A 161 -8.30 -16.60 7.05
CA ILE A 161 -8.80 -15.34 7.63
C ILE A 161 -9.73 -14.63 6.66
N ARG A 162 -9.32 -14.57 5.38
CA ARG A 162 -10.15 -14.05 4.31
C ARG A 162 -11.43 -14.89 4.18
N GLY A 163 -11.34 -16.20 4.12
CA GLY A 163 -12.49 -17.10 4.03
C GLY A 163 -13.51 -16.86 5.16
N ASP A 164 -13.03 -16.75 6.40
CA ASP A 164 -13.86 -16.57 7.59
C ASP A 164 -14.58 -15.22 7.57
N ALA A 165 -13.86 -14.13 7.35
CA ALA A 165 -14.48 -12.81 7.26
C ALA A 165 -15.36 -12.65 6.02
N TRP A 166 -15.01 -13.30 4.91
CA TRP A 166 -15.85 -13.32 3.71
C TRP A 166 -17.06 -14.23 3.87
N SER A 167 -17.04 -15.22 4.78
CA SER A 167 -18.23 -16.02 5.10
C SER A 167 -19.29 -15.17 5.80
N VAL A 168 -18.88 -14.26 6.69
CA VAL A 168 -19.76 -13.24 7.30
C VAL A 168 -20.27 -12.23 6.25
N LEU A 169 -19.41 -11.82 5.31
CA LEU A 169 -19.73 -10.83 4.25
C LEU A 169 -20.34 -11.43 2.96
N LYS A 170 -20.54 -12.75 2.88
CA LYS A 170 -21.20 -13.40 1.72
C LYS A 170 -22.71 -13.25 1.78
N GLU A 171 -23.26 -13.04 2.97
CA GLU A 171 -24.69 -12.82 3.21
C GLU A 171 -25.01 -11.35 3.57
N GLN A 172 -24.01 -10.47 3.64
CA GLN A 172 -24.14 -9.07 4.07
C GLN A 172 -23.55 -8.06 3.07
N VAL A 173 -23.98 -6.81 3.21
CA VAL A 173 -23.51 -5.63 2.46
C VAL A 173 -21.99 -5.42 2.64
N ARG A 174 -21.33 -4.98 1.58
CA ARG A 174 -19.89 -4.72 1.46
C ARG A 174 -19.62 -3.24 1.15
N PRO A 175 -19.59 -2.38 2.18
CA PRO A 175 -19.31 -0.97 1.98
C PRO A 175 -17.81 -0.69 1.92
N LYS A 176 -17.40 0.10 0.93
CA LYS A 176 -16.09 0.78 0.90
C LYS A 176 -16.26 2.14 1.55
N LEU A 177 -15.51 2.44 2.60
CA LEU A 177 -15.59 3.70 3.35
C LEU A 177 -14.57 4.71 2.82
N TRP A 178 -15.02 5.71 2.08
CA TRP A 178 -14.15 6.75 1.54
C TRP A 178 -14.47 8.09 2.19
N ILE A 179 -13.52 8.60 2.96
CA ILE A 179 -13.65 9.87 3.64
C ILE A 179 -13.14 10.96 2.71
N ILE A 180 -14.00 11.95 2.44
CA ILE A 180 -13.65 13.10 1.61
C ILE A 180 -13.36 14.26 2.55
N VAL A 181 -12.25 14.94 2.39
CA VAL A 181 -11.90 16.14 3.17
C VAL A 181 -12.07 17.33 2.24
N PRO A 182 -13.16 18.08 2.29
CA PRO A 182 -13.21 19.42 1.73
C PRO A 182 -12.44 20.38 2.64
N ALA A 183 -11.57 21.24 2.09
CA ALA A 183 -10.94 22.30 2.88
C ALA A 183 -10.62 23.56 2.08
N ASP A 184 -10.29 24.65 2.79
CA ASP A 184 -10.06 25.98 2.23
C ASP A 184 -8.65 26.20 1.67
N ASP A 185 -7.63 25.59 2.27
CA ASP A 185 -6.26 25.67 1.78
C ASP A 185 -5.79 24.37 1.11
N PRO A 186 -5.48 24.41 -0.21
CA PRO A 186 -5.01 23.25 -0.96
C PRO A 186 -3.68 22.65 -0.48
N SER A 187 -2.76 23.45 0.06
CA SER A 187 -1.47 22.93 0.51
C SER A 187 -1.60 22.24 1.87
N ALA A 188 -2.38 22.83 2.79
CA ALA A 188 -2.65 22.27 4.11
C ALA A 188 -3.46 20.97 4.04
N ILE A 189 -4.44 20.88 3.12
CA ILE A 189 -5.23 19.66 2.94
C ILE A 189 -4.39 18.53 2.35
N GLU A 190 -3.55 18.83 1.36
CA GLU A 190 -2.64 17.84 0.78
C GLU A 190 -1.66 17.33 1.84
N ALA A 191 -1.09 18.22 2.66
CA ALA A 191 -0.20 17.84 3.75
C ALA A 191 -0.92 16.96 4.79
N SER A 192 -2.13 17.34 5.19
CA SER A 192 -2.91 16.61 6.20
C SER A 192 -3.35 15.23 5.69
N VAL A 193 -3.86 15.13 4.46
CA VAL A 193 -4.24 13.86 3.84
C VAL A 193 -3.01 12.98 3.65
N ARG A 194 -1.92 13.52 3.08
CA ARG A 194 -0.68 12.76 2.84
C ARG A 194 -0.08 12.20 4.13
N SER A 195 -0.17 12.93 5.24
CA SER A 195 0.34 12.46 6.54
C SER A 195 -0.42 11.25 7.09
N LEU A 196 -1.60 10.91 6.55
CA LEU A 196 -2.47 9.84 7.02
C LEU A 196 -2.70 8.76 5.97
N THR A 197 -2.05 8.84 4.80
CA THR A 197 -2.28 7.93 3.69
C THR A 197 -0.98 7.34 3.15
N GLN A 198 -1.04 6.09 2.69
CA GLN A 198 0.04 5.42 1.98
C GLN A 198 -0.30 5.21 0.50
N GLY A 199 0.73 5.32 -0.35
CA GLY A 199 0.61 5.11 -1.79
C GLY A 199 -0.18 6.19 -2.54
N GLN A 200 -0.66 5.87 -3.75
CA GLN A 200 -1.30 6.85 -4.66
C GLN A 200 -2.84 6.81 -4.66
N ARG A 201 -3.44 5.72 -4.15
CA ARG A 201 -4.90 5.49 -4.18
C ARG A 201 -5.65 6.03 -2.95
N GLY A 202 -4.96 6.80 -2.09
CA GLY A 202 -5.55 7.42 -0.90
C GLY A 202 -5.89 6.43 0.22
N ARG A 203 -5.24 5.26 0.28
CA ARG A 203 -5.44 4.32 1.38
C ARG A 203 -4.86 4.87 2.67
N ILE A 204 -5.56 4.63 3.78
CA ILE A 204 -5.09 5.05 5.10
C ILE A 204 -3.78 4.34 5.48
N ASP A 205 -2.86 5.12 6.04
CA ASP A 205 -1.69 4.61 6.77
C ASP A 205 -2.14 4.06 8.13
N VAL A 206 -2.36 2.75 8.20
CA VAL A 206 -2.85 2.13 9.44
C VAL A 206 -1.80 2.18 10.55
N ASP A 207 -0.51 2.08 10.21
CA ASP A 207 0.59 2.09 11.18
C ASP A 207 0.61 3.43 11.94
N THR A 208 0.43 4.54 11.22
CA THR A 208 0.30 5.88 11.83
C THR A 208 -0.91 5.98 12.78
N LEU A 209 -2.04 5.36 12.43
CA LEU A 209 -3.23 5.38 13.29
C LEU A 209 -3.09 4.45 14.51
N GLN A 210 -2.35 3.37 14.36
CA GLN A 210 -2.06 2.42 15.44
C GLN A 210 -1.22 3.07 16.54
N GLU A 211 -0.14 3.77 16.17
CA GLU A 211 0.69 4.52 17.12
C GLU A 211 -0.15 5.51 17.95
N TRP A 212 -1.13 6.15 17.31
CA TRP A 212 -2.04 7.08 17.97
C TRP A 212 -3.01 6.40 18.95
N VAL A 213 -3.51 5.21 18.62
CA VAL A 213 -4.35 4.40 19.51
C VAL A 213 -3.55 3.86 20.68
N ASP A 214 -2.32 3.44 20.44
CA ASP A 214 -1.47 2.81 21.44
C ASP A 214 -0.92 3.80 22.47
N ASN A 215 -1.06 5.11 22.22
CA ASN A 215 -0.78 6.15 23.22
C ASN A 215 -1.71 6.03 24.43
N GLU A 216 -1.17 5.57 25.56
CA GLU A 216 -1.89 5.33 26.82
C GLU A 216 -2.62 6.56 27.38
N SER A 217 -2.19 7.79 27.01
CA SER A 217 -2.88 9.02 27.45
C SER A 217 -4.19 9.30 26.70
N ASN A 218 -4.47 8.55 25.62
CA ASN A 218 -5.67 8.73 24.81
C ASN A 218 -6.83 7.86 25.32
N ASP A 219 -7.59 8.38 26.28
CA ASP A 219 -8.74 7.65 26.87
C ASP A 219 -10.06 7.86 26.10
N ALA A 220 -10.00 8.38 24.88
CA ALA A 220 -11.20 8.56 24.08
C ALA A 220 -11.86 7.21 23.75
N ASN A 221 -13.20 7.16 23.76
CA ASN A 221 -13.98 5.93 23.54
C ASN A 221 -13.61 5.16 22.25
N TYR A 222 -13.27 5.88 21.17
CA TYR A 222 -12.83 5.25 19.92
C TYR A 222 -11.48 4.53 20.13
N ALA A 223 -10.53 5.14 20.85
CA ALA A 223 -9.21 4.57 21.09
C ALA A 223 -9.32 3.33 21.97
N VAL A 224 -10.11 3.39 23.04
CA VAL A 224 -10.40 2.23 23.90
C VAL A 224 -11.01 1.07 23.09
N SER A 225 -12.01 1.37 22.24
CA SER A 225 -12.62 0.35 21.37
C SER A 225 -11.63 -0.23 20.37
N TRP A 226 -10.75 0.58 19.79
CA TRP A 226 -9.74 0.08 18.86
C TRP A 226 -8.65 -0.73 19.54
N ARG A 227 -8.27 -0.39 20.79
CA ARG A 227 -7.34 -1.22 21.58
C ARG A 227 -7.90 -2.62 21.83
N SER A 228 -9.20 -2.77 22.10
CA SER A 228 -9.79 -4.11 22.33
C SER A 228 -9.76 -5.00 21.09
N ILE A 229 -9.77 -4.42 19.88
CA ILE A 229 -9.68 -5.14 18.60
C ILE A 229 -8.40 -4.80 17.83
N ARG A 230 -7.34 -4.41 18.55
CA ARG A 230 -6.10 -3.86 17.98
C ARG A 230 -5.45 -4.74 16.92
N HIS A 231 -5.52 -6.05 17.13
CA HIS A 231 -4.98 -7.07 16.22
C HIS A 231 -5.77 -7.21 14.90
N LYS A 232 -7.04 -6.76 14.86
CA LYS A 232 -7.89 -6.76 13.66
C LYS A 232 -7.85 -5.45 12.90
N MET A 233 -7.25 -4.39 13.45
CA MET A 233 -7.36 -3.03 12.91
C MET A 233 -6.94 -2.92 11.45
N ALA A 234 -5.72 -3.35 11.10
CA ALA A 234 -5.25 -3.31 9.71
C ALA A 234 -6.12 -4.12 8.74
N TYR A 235 -6.56 -5.30 9.20
CA TYR A 235 -7.48 -6.14 8.45
C TYR A 235 -8.82 -5.43 8.18
N LEU A 236 -9.44 -4.82 9.20
CA LEU A 236 -10.74 -4.14 9.07
C LEU A 236 -10.66 -2.90 8.18
N PHE A 237 -9.57 -2.12 8.28
CA PHE A 237 -9.32 -0.99 7.39
C PHE A 237 -9.19 -1.44 5.92
N ARG A 238 -8.58 -2.61 5.68
CA ARG A 238 -8.48 -3.19 4.34
C ARG A 238 -9.82 -3.72 3.83
N VAL A 239 -10.57 -4.44 4.66
CA VAL A 239 -11.87 -5.02 4.30
C VAL A 239 -12.87 -3.93 3.91
N LEU A 240 -12.91 -2.85 4.67
CA LEU A 240 -13.75 -1.68 4.40
C LEU A 240 -13.16 -0.75 3.34
N ASP A 241 -12.01 -1.09 2.74
CA ASP A 241 -11.25 -0.27 1.80
C ASP A 241 -11.24 1.21 2.21
N VAL A 242 -10.78 1.47 3.44
CA VAL A 242 -10.84 2.81 4.02
C VAL A 242 -9.86 3.73 3.32
N ARG A 243 -10.39 4.77 2.68
CA ARG A 243 -9.60 5.75 1.92
C ARG A 243 -9.90 7.17 2.37
N LEU A 244 -8.92 8.05 2.19
CA LEU A 244 -9.00 9.47 2.50
C LEU A 244 -8.61 10.28 1.27
N PHE A 245 -9.47 11.20 0.86
CA PHE A 245 -9.26 12.01 -0.33
C PHE A 245 -9.44 13.49 -0.05
N GLU A 246 -8.61 14.31 -0.68
CA GLU A 246 -8.77 15.75 -0.71
C GLU A 246 -9.86 16.18 -1.70
N MET A 247 -10.67 17.17 -1.30
CA MET A 247 -11.56 17.92 -2.18
C MET A 247 -11.23 19.40 -2.07
N TYR A 248 -10.67 19.94 -3.15
CA TYR A 248 -10.21 21.33 -3.19
C TYR A 248 -11.37 22.34 -3.21
N PRO A 249 -11.13 23.61 -2.80
CA PRO A 249 -12.15 24.67 -2.71
C PRO A 249 -12.98 24.84 -3.98
N ASN A 250 -12.34 24.77 -5.16
CA ASN A 250 -12.99 24.95 -6.45
C ASN A 250 -14.07 23.90 -6.73
N ALA A 251 -13.81 22.63 -6.43
CA ALA A 251 -14.78 21.55 -6.60
C ALA A 251 -15.97 21.72 -5.65
N ALA A 252 -15.70 21.99 -4.37
CA ALA A 252 -16.72 22.24 -3.36
C ALA A 252 -17.62 23.45 -3.71
N VAL A 253 -17.02 24.61 -4.00
CA VAL A 253 -17.75 25.84 -4.34
C VAL A 253 -18.53 25.69 -5.65
N SER A 254 -17.96 25.01 -6.65
CA SER A 254 -18.66 24.79 -7.93
C SER A 254 -19.85 23.84 -7.78
N ALA A 255 -19.73 22.79 -6.97
CA ALA A 255 -20.86 21.93 -6.63
C ALA A 255 -21.99 22.75 -5.98
N VAL A 256 -21.68 23.61 -5.01
CA VAL A 256 -22.67 24.51 -4.40
C VAL A 256 -23.30 25.46 -5.42
N ARG A 257 -22.52 26.10 -6.30
CA ARG A 257 -23.06 27.02 -7.31
C ARG A 257 -23.98 26.31 -8.32
N GLY A 258 -23.61 25.11 -8.75
CA GLY A 258 -24.37 24.35 -9.74
C GLY A 258 -25.59 23.62 -9.17
N TYR A 259 -25.49 23.12 -7.93
CA TYR A 259 -26.42 22.14 -7.37
C TYR A 259 -26.96 22.49 -5.97
N GLY A 260 -26.38 23.47 -5.28
CA GLY A 260 -26.92 23.96 -4.02
C GLY A 260 -28.33 24.53 -4.18
N ASP A 261 -29.03 24.74 -3.08
CA ASP A 261 -30.27 25.51 -3.07
C ASP A 261 -29.98 27.02 -3.04
N ASP A 262 -31.04 27.84 -3.11
CA ASP A 262 -30.89 29.30 -3.20
C ASP A 262 -30.30 29.91 -1.94
N ASP A 263 -30.61 29.39 -0.75
CA ASP A 263 -30.00 29.85 0.51
C ASP A 263 -28.50 29.60 0.51
N LEU A 264 -28.09 28.40 0.09
CA LEU A 264 -26.68 28.01 0.10
C LEU A 264 -25.88 28.83 -0.93
N ARG A 265 -26.48 29.13 -2.08
CA ARG A 265 -25.90 30.02 -3.10
C ARG A 265 -25.82 31.47 -2.67
N ALA A 266 -26.82 31.97 -1.94
CA ALA A 266 -26.90 33.38 -1.53
C ALA A 266 -25.71 33.84 -0.66
N LEU A 267 -25.00 32.89 -0.07
CA LEU A 267 -23.81 33.10 0.78
C LEU A 267 -22.53 33.33 0.00
N LEU A 268 -22.51 32.94 -1.28
CA LEU A 268 -21.36 33.15 -2.14
C LEU A 268 -21.34 34.59 -2.65
N ASN A 269 -20.14 35.16 -2.81
CA ASN A 269 -20.00 36.54 -3.30
C ASN A 269 -20.47 36.63 -4.76
N SER A 270 -20.10 35.65 -5.59
CA SER A 270 -20.74 35.46 -6.89
C SER A 270 -21.99 34.63 -6.72
N LYS A 271 -23.13 35.31 -6.55
CA LYS A 271 -24.47 34.72 -6.36
C LYS A 271 -25.02 34.03 -7.62
N GLY A 272 -24.31 34.14 -8.75
CA GLY A 272 -24.75 33.59 -10.02
C GLY A 272 -24.70 32.06 -10.04
N LYS A 273 -25.78 31.43 -10.52
CA LYS A 273 -25.76 30.02 -10.91
C LYS A 273 -24.72 29.83 -12.01
N ILE A 274 -23.85 28.83 -11.86
CA ILE A 274 -23.00 28.38 -12.96
C ILE A 274 -23.73 27.27 -13.74
N PRO A 275 -23.38 27.05 -15.01
CA PRO A 275 -23.86 25.88 -15.74
C PRO A 275 -23.49 24.59 -14.99
N ARG A 276 -24.41 23.63 -14.93
CA ARG A 276 -24.16 22.32 -14.30
C ARG A 276 -22.93 21.62 -14.89
N SER A 277 -22.71 21.76 -16.21
CA SER A 277 -21.52 21.25 -16.89
C SER A 277 -20.21 21.75 -16.28
N SER A 278 -20.15 23.01 -15.83
CA SER A 278 -18.96 23.55 -15.15
C SER A 278 -18.73 22.88 -13.80
N ALA A 279 -19.79 22.67 -13.00
CA ALA A 279 -19.70 21.96 -11.73
C ALA A 279 -19.30 20.49 -11.91
N GLN A 280 -19.86 19.81 -12.91
CA GLN A 280 -19.52 18.45 -13.26
C GLN A 280 -18.05 18.32 -13.68
N THR A 281 -17.54 19.24 -14.51
CA THR A 281 -16.11 19.27 -14.89
C THR A 281 -15.20 19.41 -13.67
N THR A 282 -15.54 20.26 -12.70
CA THR A 282 -14.73 20.37 -11.48
C THR A 282 -14.79 19.11 -10.61
N ILE A 283 -15.94 18.44 -10.52
CA ILE A 283 -16.05 17.15 -9.82
C ILE A 283 -15.25 16.06 -10.53
N ARG A 284 -15.30 15.99 -11.87
CA ARG A 284 -14.51 15.05 -12.67
C ARG A 284 -13.01 15.17 -12.45
N ASN A 285 -12.55 16.34 -12.03
CA ASN A 285 -11.15 16.63 -11.75
C ASN A 285 -10.74 16.30 -10.32
N THR A 286 -11.62 15.81 -9.44
CA THR A 286 -11.20 15.37 -8.10
C THR A 286 -10.59 13.98 -8.13
N ARG A 287 -9.66 13.71 -7.20
CA ARG A 287 -9.02 12.40 -7.06
C ARG A 287 -10.05 11.30 -6.75
N PHE A 288 -11.00 11.57 -5.85
CA PHE A 288 -12.02 10.58 -5.49
C PHE A 288 -12.92 10.22 -6.69
N TYR A 289 -13.26 11.17 -7.57
CA TYR A 289 -14.06 10.86 -8.76
C TYR A 289 -13.31 9.91 -9.70
N LYS A 290 -12.01 10.17 -9.91
CA LYS A 290 -11.14 9.29 -10.70
C LYS A 290 -11.11 7.87 -10.14
N GLU A 291 -11.02 7.73 -8.82
CA GLU A 291 -11.08 6.42 -8.15
C GLU A 291 -12.46 5.78 -8.27
N VAL A 292 -13.57 6.53 -8.17
CA VAL A 292 -14.93 5.99 -8.40
C VAL A 292 -15.03 5.40 -9.81
N ILE A 293 -14.57 6.12 -10.84
CA ILE A 293 -14.56 5.62 -12.22
C ILE A 293 -13.69 4.37 -12.34
N ALA A 294 -12.51 4.36 -11.71
CA ALA A 294 -11.62 3.20 -11.72
C ALA A 294 -12.27 1.97 -11.07
N GLU A 295 -13.01 2.13 -9.97
CA GLU A 295 -13.74 1.03 -9.32
C GLU A 295 -14.92 0.54 -10.18
N LEU A 296 -15.61 1.43 -10.89
CA LEU A 296 -16.75 1.08 -11.73
C LEU A 296 -16.37 0.47 -13.08
N THR A 297 -15.19 0.80 -13.60
CA THR A 297 -14.75 0.39 -14.95
C THR A 297 -13.57 -0.57 -14.96
N GLY A 298 -12.84 -0.69 -13.84
CA GLY A 298 -11.57 -1.41 -13.76
C GLY A 298 -10.39 -0.67 -14.42
N VAL A 299 -10.60 0.53 -14.97
CA VAL A 299 -9.59 1.28 -15.72
C VAL A 299 -9.00 2.40 -14.85
N PRO A 300 -7.70 2.36 -14.51
CA PRO A 300 -7.05 3.41 -13.74
C PRO A 300 -7.19 4.78 -14.42
N GLN A 301 -7.51 5.78 -13.62
CA GLN A 301 -7.67 7.16 -14.08
C GLN A 301 -6.52 8.02 -13.56
N SER A 302 -5.93 8.84 -14.44
CA SER A 302 -4.90 9.78 -14.01
C SER A 302 -5.54 11.01 -13.34
N PHE A 303 -4.91 11.45 -12.26
CA PHE A 303 -5.25 12.70 -11.57
C PHE A 303 -4.16 13.74 -11.88
N GLY A 304 -4.53 14.79 -12.62
CA GLY A 304 -3.61 15.84 -13.08
C GLY A 304 -3.29 16.93 -12.04
N GLY A 305 -3.73 16.77 -10.79
CA GLY A 305 -3.55 17.76 -9.73
C GLY A 305 -4.69 18.77 -9.62
N ARG A 306 -4.57 19.67 -8.63
CA ARG A 306 -5.61 20.65 -8.25
C ARG A 306 -5.86 21.78 -9.25
N GLY A 307 -4.90 22.06 -10.14
CA GLY A 307 -4.87 23.28 -10.94
C GLY A 307 -4.69 24.56 -10.10
N ASN A 308 -4.71 25.72 -10.76
CA ASN A 308 -4.60 27.01 -10.06
C ASN A 308 -5.94 27.42 -9.44
N ILE A 309 -5.96 27.63 -8.13
CA ILE A 309 -7.15 28.06 -7.37
C ILE A 309 -6.96 29.52 -6.96
N LYS A 310 -7.91 30.38 -7.34
CA LYS A 310 -7.84 31.83 -7.05
C LYS A 310 -8.19 32.08 -5.58
N SER A 311 -7.48 33.01 -4.92
CA SER A 311 -7.71 33.44 -3.52
C SER A 311 -9.19 33.67 -3.17
N ALA A 312 -9.96 34.29 -4.07
CA ALA A 312 -11.41 34.49 -3.88
C ALA A 312 -12.21 33.19 -3.64
N THR A 313 -11.78 32.08 -4.25
CA THR A 313 -12.41 30.75 -4.09
C THR A 313 -12.19 30.17 -2.69
N HIS A 314 -11.02 30.43 -2.08
CA HIS A 314 -10.72 30.00 -0.71
C HIS A 314 -11.66 30.72 0.28
N VAL A 315 -11.86 32.02 0.08
CA VAL A 315 -12.79 32.83 0.89
C VAL A 315 -14.23 32.34 0.73
N GLU A 316 -14.65 32.04 -0.49
CA GLU A 316 -16.00 31.49 -0.75
C GLU A 316 -16.20 30.11 -0.13
N TYR A 317 -15.18 29.24 -0.18
CA TYR A 317 -15.22 27.97 0.51
C TYR A 317 -15.41 28.16 2.02
N ARG A 318 -14.64 29.05 2.65
CA ARG A 318 -14.75 29.31 4.09
C ARG A 318 -16.16 29.74 4.49
N ARG A 319 -16.86 30.51 3.64
CA ARG A 319 -18.26 30.92 3.88
C ARG A 319 -19.23 29.74 3.90
N ILE A 320 -19.09 28.77 2.99
CA ILE A 320 -19.93 27.56 2.99
C ILE A 320 -19.54 26.60 4.12
N GLN A 321 -18.25 26.50 4.46
CA GLN A 321 -17.76 25.65 5.56
C GLN A 321 -18.24 26.13 6.93
N ALA A 322 -18.32 27.45 7.17
CA ALA A 322 -18.80 28.01 8.44
C ALA A 322 -20.26 27.60 8.77
N LEU A 323 -21.01 27.07 7.81
CA LEU A 323 -22.36 26.54 8.00
C LEU A 323 -22.41 25.01 8.06
N ALA A 324 -21.32 24.32 7.73
CA ALA A 324 -21.23 22.87 7.81
C ALA A 324 -21.43 22.36 9.24
N GLU A 325 -21.09 23.15 10.27
CA GLU A 325 -21.28 22.78 11.69
C GLU A 325 -22.75 22.46 12.04
N LYS A 326 -23.73 22.98 11.26
CA LYS A 326 -25.17 22.75 11.50
C LYS A 326 -25.94 22.23 10.28
N ARG A 327 -25.35 22.22 9.08
CA ARG A 327 -26.04 22.00 7.78
C ARG A 327 -25.18 21.28 6.74
N ASP A 328 -24.25 20.43 7.17
CA ASP A 328 -23.43 19.57 6.30
C ASP A 328 -24.25 18.78 5.26
N SER A 329 -25.43 18.29 5.61
CA SER A 329 -26.34 17.57 4.68
C SER A 329 -26.69 18.36 3.42
N ARG A 330 -26.81 19.70 3.48
CA ARG A 330 -27.08 20.53 2.28
C ARG A 330 -25.85 20.59 1.37
N LEU A 331 -24.66 20.65 1.96
CA LEU A 331 -23.40 20.62 1.21
C LEU A 331 -23.17 19.24 0.58
N ASN A 332 -23.41 18.17 1.34
CA ASN A 332 -23.31 16.78 0.89
C ASN A 332 -24.28 16.52 -0.27
N ARG A 333 -25.51 17.05 -0.22
CA ARG A 333 -26.46 17.06 -1.35
C ARG A 333 -25.93 17.71 -2.61
N ALA A 334 -25.33 18.90 -2.50
CA ALA A 334 -24.79 19.60 -3.66
C ALA A 334 -23.65 18.79 -4.31
N VAL A 335 -22.75 18.23 -3.49
CA VAL A 335 -21.64 17.38 -3.96
C VAL A 335 -22.18 16.08 -4.57
N GLY A 336 -23.08 15.37 -3.88
CA GLY A 336 -23.67 14.12 -4.36
C GLY A 336 -24.48 14.29 -5.64
N ALA A 337 -25.20 15.40 -5.80
CA ALA A 337 -25.91 15.70 -7.05
C ALA A 337 -24.96 16.01 -8.20
N ALA A 338 -23.88 16.76 -7.96
CA ALA A 338 -22.86 17.01 -8.97
C ALA A 338 -22.14 15.72 -9.40
N LEU A 339 -21.85 14.84 -8.43
CA LEU A 339 -21.28 13.50 -8.66
C LEU A 339 -22.23 12.63 -9.49
N ARG A 340 -23.50 12.53 -9.10
CA ARG A 340 -24.52 11.73 -9.81
C ARG A 340 -24.62 12.15 -11.26
N ASP A 341 -24.85 13.43 -11.52
CA ASP A 341 -25.02 13.92 -12.89
C ASP A 341 -23.74 13.73 -13.73
N ALA A 342 -22.55 13.82 -13.13
CA ALA A 342 -21.29 13.54 -13.82
C ALA A 342 -21.15 12.05 -14.19
N LEU A 343 -21.47 11.14 -13.25
CA LEU A 343 -21.44 9.70 -13.49
C LEU A 343 -22.49 9.24 -14.51
N GLU A 344 -23.70 9.81 -14.49
CA GLU A 344 -24.75 9.50 -15.48
C GLU A 344 -24.35 9.88 -16.91
N GLN A 345 -23.51 10.91 -17.08
CA GLN A 345 -22.98 11.32 -18.37
C GLN A 345 -21.79 10.47 -18.82
N ASP A 346 -20.92 10.09 -17.88
CA ASP A 346 -19.66 9.42 -18.20
C ASP A 346 -19.83 7.89 -18.33
N LEU A 347 -20.86 7.31 -17.71
CA LEU A 347 -21.05 5.86 -17.64
C LEU A 347 -22.40 5.42 -18.23
N PRO A 348 -22.42 4.50 -19.20
CA PRO A 348 -23.65 3.92 -19.73
C PRO A 348 -24.49 3.19 -18.67
N SER A 349 -23.82 2.62 -17.65
CA SER A 349 -24.46 1.85 -16.58
C SER A 349 -25.28 2.71 -15.61
N ARG A 350 -25.08 4.04 -15.60
CA ARG A 350 -25.78 5.00 -14.73
C ARG A 350 -25.88 4.52 -13.28
N PRO A 351 -24.74 4.44 -12.56
CA PRO A 351 -24.72 3.92 -11.20
C PRO A 351 -25.67 4.71 -10.29
N THR A 352 -26.34 4.00 -9.38
CA THR A 352 -27.27 4.63 -8.45
C THR A 352 -26.49 5.40 -7.40
N VAL A 353 -26.65 6.73 -7.37
CA VAL A 353 -26.09 7.60 -6.34
C VAL A 353 -27.20 8.07 -5.40
N THR A 354 -27.09 7.71 -4.14
CA THR A 354 -28.01 8.11 -3.08
C THR A 354 -27.34 9.16 -2.19
N VAL A 355 -28.10 10.15 -1.73
CA VAL A 355 -27.64 11.21 -0.82
C VAL A 355 -28.64 11.32 0.34
N ASP A 356 -28.21 11.91 1.47
CA ASP A 356 -28.98 12.19 2.69
C ASP A 356 -29.15 11.01 3.66
N ASN A 357 -28.06 10.31 4.03
CA ASN A 357 -28.06 9.36 5.16
C ASN A 357 -29.15 8.29 5.06
N ARG A 358 -29.44 7.82 3.84
CA ARG A 358 -30.35 6.71 3.63
C ARG A 358 -29.67 5.41 4.04
N SER A 359 -30.43 4.55 4.73
CA SER A 359 -29.92 3.24 5.15
C SER A 359 -29.54 2.40 3.94
N ILE A 360 -28.38 1.76 3.96
CA ILE A 360 -28.10 0.70 2.99
C ILE A 360 -28.95 -0.52 3.38
N THR A 361 -29.68 -1.07 2.41
CA THR A 361 -30.58 -2.22 2.60
C THR A 361 -29.87 -3.35 3.35
N GLY A 362 -30.47 -3.86 4.41
CA GLY A 362 -29.90 -4.95 5.22
C GLY A 362 -28.86 -4.51 6.26
N THR A 363 -28.62 -3.21 6.45
CA THR A 363 -27.73 -2.68 7.50
C THR A 363 -28.30 -1.44 8.19
N THR A 364 -27.73 -1.09 9.33
CA THR A 364 -28.00 0.19 10.02
C THR A 364 -27.14 1.35 9.48
N LEU A 365 -26.27 1.09 8.49
CA LEU A 365 -25.37 2.10 7.91
C LEU A 365 -26.14 3.15 7.14
N ARG A 366 -25.83 4.41 7.41
CA ARG A 366 -26.42 5.59 6.79
C ARG A 366 -25.33 6.51 6.26
N PRO A 367 -24.70 6.16 5.13
CA PRO A 367 -23.67 7.01 4.54
C PRO A 367 -24.24 8.34 4.05
N ASP A 368 -23.44 9.40 4.14
CA ASP A 368 -23.78 10.73 3.64
C ASP A 368 -24.12 10.70 2.14
N ILE A 369 -23.28 10.00 1.36
CA ILE A 369 -23.47 9.72 -0.06
C ILE A 369 -23.09 8.26 -0.30
N SER A 370 -23.91 7.49 -1.01
CA SER A 370 -23.56 6.14 -1.44
C SER A 370 -23.70 5.95 -2.94
N ILE A 371 -22.82 5.12 -3.49
CA ILE A 371 -22.80 4.71 -4.90
C ILE A 371 -22.93 3.20 -4.92
N THR A 372 -24.00 2.69 -5.52
CA THR A 372 -24.20 1.24 -5.69
C THR A 372 -23.33 0.73 -6.83
N LEU A 373 -22.48 -0.25 -6.55
CA LEU A 373 -21.67 -0.95 -7.56
C LEU A 373 -22.43 -2.17 -8.09
N ASP A 374 -23.02 -2.94 -7.17
CA ASP A 374 -23.88 -4.10 -7.41
C ASP A 374 -24.81 -4.30 -6.18
N ASP A 375 -25.52 -5.43 -6.12
CA ASP A 375 -26.52 -5.72 -5.09
C ASP A 375 -25.98 -5.61 -3.66
N VAL A 376 -24.70 -5.93 -3.45
CA VAL A 376 -24.08 -5.98 -2.12
C VAL A 376 -22.92 -5.00 -1.96
N ASN A 377 -22.30 -4.51 -3.05
CA ASN A 377 -21.12 -3.66 -2.99
C ASN A 377 -21.47 -2.18 -3.15
N TYR A 378 -20.98 -1.35 -2.22
CA TYR A 378 -21.25 0.09 -2.18
C TYR A 378 -19.96 0.88 -1.98
N ILE A 379 -19.85 2.05 -2.61
CA ILE A 379 -18.89 3.08 -2.19
C ILE A 379 -19.66 4.08 -1.32
N CYS A 380 -19.21 4.25 -0.09
CA CYS A 380 -19.80 5.16 0.89
C CYS A 380 -18.86 6.36 1.07
N LEU A 381 -19.30 7.54 0.64
CA LEU A 381 -18.53 8.77 0.79
C LEU A 381 -18.99 9.50 2.06
N GLU A 382 -18.04 9.85 2.91
CA GLU A 382 -18.26 10.59 4.17
C GLU A 382 -17.51 11.93 4.12
N PRO A 383 -18.10 13.03 3.62
CA PRO A 383 -17.45 14.32 3.57
C PRO A 383 -17.28 14.94 4.97
N THR A 384 -16.05 15.32 5.34
CA THR A 384 -15.73 16.03 6.58
C THR A 384 -15.20 17.43 6.27
N TRP A 385 -16.08 18.45 6.38
CA TRP A 385 -15.79 19.83 5.98
C TRP A 385 -14.85 20.54 6.97
N ARG A 386 -13.65 20.93 6.54
CA ARG A 386 -12.58 21.52 7.38
C ARG A 386 -12.09 22.88 6.90
N SER A 387 -11.44 23.63 7.77
CA SER A 387 -10.76 24.88 7.44
C SER A 387 -9.48 25.06 8.28
N THR A 388 -8.49 25.75 7.74
CA THR A 388 -7.26 26.14 8.46
C THR A 388 -7.51 27.12 9.61
N GLY A 389 -8.72 27.66 9.76
CA GLY A 389 -9.05 28.64 10.79
C GLY A 389 -8.73 30.08 10.40
N GLU A 390 -8.38 30.33 9.13
CA GLU A 390 -8.23 31.70 8.63
C GLU A 390 -9.54 32.48 8.78
N ALA A 391 -9.47 33.60 9.49
CA ALA A 391 -10.63 34.43 9.77
C ALA A 391 -11.31 34.90 8.47
N LEU A 392 -12.63 34.75 8.42
CA LEU A 392 -13.44 35.35 7.37
C LEU A 392 -13.51 36.88 7.55
N PRO A 393 -13.34 37.66 6.48
CA PRO A 393 -13.68 39.09 6.51
C PRO A 393 -15.16 39.25 6.90
N GLY A 394 -15.42 39.81 8.09
CA GLY A 394 -16.77 40.01 8.63
C GLY A 394 -17.22 39.02 9.72
N GLY A 395 -16.34 38.13 10.21
CA GLY A 395 -16.55 37.42 11.49
C GLY A 395 -17.67 36.38 11.50
N VAL A 396 -17.58 35.35 10.64
CA VAL A 396 -18.57 34.25 10.63
C VAL A 396 -18.03 33.02 11.36
N GLY A 397 -18.73 32.63 12.42
CA GLY A 397 -18.84 31.26 12.97
C GLY A 397 -17.58 30.56 13.49
N LYS A 398 -17.78 29.49 14.27
CA LYS A 398 -16.71 28.55 14.64
C LYS A 398 -16.43 27.65 13.43
N GLN A 399 -15.16 27.44 13.09
CA GLN A 399 -14.74 26.62 11.95
C GLN A 399 -14.20 25.26 12.43
N ASN A 400 -14.48 24.19 11.69
CA ASN A 400 -13.94 22.87 11.97
C ASN A 400 -12.48 22.84 11.54
N THR A 401 -11.56 22.63 12.47
CA THR A 401 -10.14 22.75 12.19
C THR A 401 -9.61 21.63 11.28
N LEU A 402 -8.82 22.01 10.28
CA LEU A 402 -8.00 21.13 9.47
C LEU A 402 -6.67 20.86 10.20
N THR A 403 -6.59 19.74 10.90
CA THR A 403 -5.31 19.20 11.41
C THR A 403 -5.30 17.68 11.23
N PRO A 404 -4.11 17.05 11.13
CA PRO A 404 -3.99 15.60 11.13
C PRO A 404 -4.71 14.95 12.32
N GLY A 405 -4.55 15.47 13.55
CA GLY A 405 -5.19 14.92 14.74
C GLY A 405 -6.72 14.86 14.66
N TYR A 406 -7.38 15.94 14.19
CA TYR A 406 -8.83 15.91 14.01
C TYR A 406 -9.29 14.97 12.90
N LEU A 407 -8.50 14.81 11.84
CA LEU A 407 -8.80 13.84 10.77
C LEU A 407 -8.61 12.40 11.26
N GLN A 408 -7.56 12.11 12.04
CA GLN A 408 -7.33 10.81 12.66
C GLN A 408 -8.52 10.38 13.52
N ILE A 409 -8.99 11.27 14.41
CA ILE A 409 -10.16 11.01 15.25
C ILE A 409 -11.39 10.70 14.39
N TYR A 410 -11.62 11.47 13.32
CA TYR A 410 -12.76 11.27 12.44
C TYR A 410 -12.68 9.93 11.71
N VAL A 411 -11.54 9.62 11.09
CA VAL A 411 -11.28 8.34 10.39
C VAL A 411 -11.51 7.17 11.34
N MET A 412 -10.93 7.22 12.53
CA MET A 412 -11.05 6.13 13.51
C MET A 412 -12.48 5.95 14.01
N SER A 413 -13.19 7.04 14.28
CA SER A 413 -14.57 7.00 14.75
C SER A 413 -15.52 6.48 13.67
N LYS A 414 -15.37 6.96 12.43
CA LYS A 414 -16.20 6.53 11.30
C LYS A 414 -15.94 5.10 10.87
N THR A 415 -14.68 4.67 10.79
CA THR A 415 -14.38 3.26 10.51
C THR A 415 -14.97 2.35 11.59
N LEU A 416 -14.89 2.75 12.87
CA LEU A 416 -15.47 1.96 13.96
C LEU A 416 -17.00 1.87 13.90
N GLU A 417 -17.67 2.96 13.48
CA GLU A 417 -19.12 2.96 13.20
C GLU A 417 -19.45 1.88 12.15
N TYR A 418 -18.66 1.79 11.08
CA TYR A 418 -18.86 0.80 10.03
C TYR A 418 -18.58 -0.63 10.50
N VAL A 419 -17.49 -0.84 11.25
CA VAL A 419 -17.16 -2.14 11.85
C VAL A 419 -18.30 -2.64 12.74
N LYS A 420 -18.85 -1.78 13.61
CA LYS A 420 -19.94 -2.14 14.52
C LYS A 420 -21.25 -2.42 13.78
N ALA A 421 -21.61 -1.58 12.81
CA ALA A 421 -22.84 -1.73 12.05
C ALA A 421 -22.88 -3.02 11.20
N LEU A 422 -21.71 -3.55 10.83
CA LEU A 422 -21.56 -4.80 10.09
C LEU A 422 -21.29 -6.02 10.98
N GLY A 423 -21.28 -5.86 12.31
CA GLY A 423 -20.97 -6.96 13.23
C GLY A 423 -19.54 -7.50 13.11
N LEU A 424 -18.61 -6.70 12.59
CA LEU A 424 -17.20 -7.08 12.42
C LEU A 424 -16.35 -6.79 13.67
N PHE A 425 -16.99 -6.32 14.74
CA PHE A 425 -16.33 -5.91 15.98
C PHE A 425 -15.96 -7.11 16.88
N ASP A 426 -16.74 -8.19 16.83
CA ASP A 426 -16.58 -9.35 17.71
C ASP A 426 -15.52 -10.35 17.21
#